data_AF-A0A2V9W647-F1
#
_entry.id   AF-A0A2V9W647-F1
#
_cell.length_a   1.000
_cell.length_b   1.000
_cell.length_c   1.000
_cell.angle_alpha   90.00
_cell.angle_beta   90.00
_cell.angle_gamma   90.00
#
_symmetry.space_group_name_H-M   'P 1'
#
loop_
_entity.id
_entity.type
_entity.pdbx_description
1 polymer ?
#
loop_
_entity_poly.entity_id
_entity_poly.type
_entity_poly.pdbx_seq_one_letter_code
_entity_poly.pdbx_strand_id
1 'polypeptide(L)'
;MAEISVHAHRFGGREFRFGNAEVGTGTRAALLIYRRSVRDALLAEGLAKGHPWVPNSGWITFHVRSDEHLNHAVWLLRLFYLRYAMKAAPDPCELLDRQSQELDLSPHFRSLLEPLLPVKATRGSIGSIEPLTT
;
A
#
# COMPACT_ATOMS: atom_id res chain seq x y z
N MET A 1 -8.85 16.73 -0.39
CA MET A 1 -8.49 15.37 0.05
C MET A 1 -8.67 14.44 -1.14
N ALA A 2 -7.72 13.55 -1.42
CA ALA A 2 -7.89 12.62 -2.53
C ALA A 2 -8.79 11.46 -2.08
N GLU A 3 -9.79 11.15 -2.89
CA GLU A 3 -10.84 10.14 -2.63
C GLU A 3 -10.71 8.99 -3.65
N ILE A 4 -11.22 7.81 -3.28
CA ILE A 4 -11.32 6.67 -4.19
C ILE A 4 -12.53 6.89 -5.12
N SER A 5 -12.30 6.87 -6.43
CA SER A 5 -13.37 6.92 -7.44
C SER A 5 -13.38 5.65 -8.29
N VAL A 6 -14.56 5.30 -8.80
CA VAL A 6 -14.80 4.09 -9.61
C VAL A 6 -15.20 4.49 -11.02
N HIS A 7 -14.51 3.97 -12.04
CA HIS A 7 -14.79 4.25 -13.45
C HIS A 7 -14.92 2.97 -14.27
N ALA A 8 -15.51 3.06 -15.46
CA ALA A 8 -15.54 1.95 -16.40
C ALA A 8 -14.15 1.80 -17.05
N HIS A 9 -13.58 0.60 -17.00
CA HIS A 9 -12.28 0.33 -17.57
C HIS A 9 -12.39 0.02 -19.08
N ARG A 10 -11.50 0.59 -19.90
CA ARG A 10 -11.54 0.47 -21.38
C ARG A 10 -11.45 -0.96 -21.93
N PHE A 11 -10.99 -1.91 -21.12
CA PHE A 11 -10.90 -3.33 -21.48
C PHE A 11 -11.98 -4.19 -20.80
N GLY A 12 -13.05 -3.55 -20.29
CA GLY A 12 -14.10 -4.18 -19.49
C GLY A 12 -13.76 -4.19 -17.98
N GLY A 13 -14.79 -4.07 -17.14
CA GLY A 13 -14.67 -4.02 -15.68
C GLY A 13 -14.72 -2.62 -15.08
N ARG A 14 -14.42 -2.54 -13.78
CA ARG A 14 -14.36 -1.29 -13.00
C ARG A 14 -12.92 -0.99 -12.65
N GLU A 15 -12.44 0.21 -12.95
CA GLU A 15 -11.16 0.74 -12.43
C GLU A 15 -11.40 1.55 -11.15
N PHE A 16 -10.49 1.43 -10.21
CA PHE A 16 -10.45 2.21 -8.98
C PHE A 16 -9.28 3.19 -9.09
N ARG A 17 -9.53 4.47 -8.83
CA ARG A 17 -8.52 5.53 -8.92
C ARG A 17 -8.41 6.30 -7.61
N PHE A 18 -7.18 6.65 -7.22
CA PHE A 18 -6.91 7.62 -6.16
C PHE A 18 -6.37 8.90 -6.81
N GLY A 19 -7.20 9.94 -6.87
CA GLY A 19 -6.93 11.09 -7.76
C GLY A 19 -6.77 10.62 -9.21
N ASN A 20 -5.64 10.95 -9.85
CA ASN A 20 -5.37 10.54 -11.24
C ASN A 20 -4.69 9.16 -11.38
N ALA A 21 -4.25 8.53 -10.28
CA ALA A 21 -3.54 7.26 -10.30
C ALA A 21 -4.49 6.06 -10.28
N GLU A 22 -4.33 5.12 -11.22
CA GLU A 22 -5.04 3.84 -11.19
C GLU A 22 -4.47 2.98 -10.06
N VAL A 23 -5.35 2.54 -9.16
CA VAL A 23 -5.02 1.71 -8.01
C VAL A 23 -5.59 0.30 -8.11
N GLY A 24 -6.36 -0.01 -9.17
CA GLY A 24 -6.80 -1.35 -9.50
C GLY A 24 -7.85 -1.37 -10.61
N THR A 25 -8.06 -2.52 -11.23
CA THR A 25 -9.12 -2.78 -12.22
C THR A 25 -9.73 -4.15 -11.97
N GLY A 26 -11.04 -4.33 -12.20
CA GLY A 26 -11.71 -5.60 -11.96
C GLY A 26 -13.04 -5.84 -12.67
N THR A 27 -13.15 -7.00 -13.31
CA THR A 27 -14.41 -7.78 -13.40
C THR A 27 -14.42 -8.95 -12.41
N ARG A 28 -13.27 -9.63 -12.16
CA ARG A 28 -13.07 -10.71 -11.15
C ARG A 28 -11.61 -10.86 -10.66
N ALA A 29 -10.78 -9.86 -10.92
CA ALA A 29 -9.38 -9.86 -10.50
C ALA A 29 -8.96 -8.48 -9.99
N ALA A 30 -7.99 -8.41 -9.09
CA ALA A 30 -7.28 -7.18 -8.75
C ALA A 30 -5.91 -7.21 -9.42
N LEU A 31 -5.57 -6.11 -10.12
CA LEU A 31 -4.25 -5.85 -10.68
C LEU A 31 -3.60 -4.71 -9.91
N LEU A 32 -2.46 -4.99 -9.27
CA LEU A 32 -1.78 -4.05 -8.38
C LEU A 32 -0.30 -3.99 -8.69
N ILE A 33 0.26 -2.78 -8.69
CA ILE A 33 1.68 -2.51 -8.95
C ILE A 33 2.40 -2.17 -7.64
N TYR A 34 3.01 -3.17 -7.01
CA TYR A 34 3.80 -2.99 -5.80
C TYR A 34 5.26 -2.61 -6.10
N ARG A 35 5.98 -2.21 -5.06
CA ARG A 35 7.45 -2.28 -5.10
C ARG A 35 7.85 -3.76 -5.19
N ARG A 36 8.88 -4.08 -5.98
CA ARG A 36 9.34 -5.47 -6.21
C ARG A 36 9.52 -6.25 -4.90
N SER A 37 10.16 -5.66 -3.89
CA SER A 37 10.38 -6.31 -2.59
C SER A 37 9.08 -6.76 -1.90
N VAL A 38 8.03 -5.92 -1.93
CA VAL A 38 6.72 -6.27 -1.35
C VAL A 38 6.01 -7.32 -2.20
N ARG A 39 6.09 -7.20 -3.53
CA ARG A 39 5.55 -8.22 -4.46
C ARG A 39 6.20 -9.58 -4.23
N ASP A 40 7.52 -9.62 -4.06
CA ASP A 40 8.27 -10.87 -3.92
C ASP A 40 7.89 -11.58 -2.61
N ALA A 41 7.73 -10.83 -1.51
CA ALA A 41 7.18 -11.37 -0.26
C ALA A 41 5.75 -11.90 -0.43
N LEU A 42 4.86 -11.16 -1.10
CA LEU A 42 3.49 -11.62 -1.39
C LEU A 42 3.47 -12.94 -2.19
N LEU A 43 4.40 -13.13 -3.12
CA LEU A 43 4.49 -14.37 -3.89
C LEU A 43 5.08 -15.51 -3.07
N ALA A 44 6.13 -15.24 -2.30
CA ALA A 44 6.80 -16.23 -1.46
C ALA A 44 5.87 -16.80 -0.39
N GLU A 45 4.99 -15.95 0.17
CA GLU A 45 3.99 -16.35 1.17
C GLU A 45 2.69 -16.88 0.55
N GLY A 46 2.59 -16.96 -0.79
CA GLY A 46 1.39 -17.47 -1.47
C GLY A 46 0.17 -16.54 -1.40
N LEU A 47 0.36 -15.28 -0.98
CA LEU A 47 -0.70 -14.28 -0.79
C LEU A 47 -1.16 -13.66 -2.13
N ALA A 48 -0.38 -13.79 -3.20
CA ALA A 48 -0.76 -13.34 -4.53
C ALA A 48 -0.06 -14.18 -5.61
N LYS A 49 -0.46 -13.96 -6.88
CA LYS A 49 0.27 -14.50 -8.04
C LYS A 49 0.92 -13.36 -8.82
N GLY A 50 2.11 -13.61 -9.36
CA GLY A 50 2.75 -12.66 -10.27
C GLY A 50 1.95 -12.51 -11.55
N HIS A 51 1.97 -11.31 -12.14
CA HIS A 51 1.28 -11.08 -13.40
C HIS A 51 1.94 -11.88 -14.54
N PRO A 52 1.21 -12.76 -15.26
CA PRO A 52 1.80 -13.70 -16.23
C PRO A 52 2.59 -13.03 -17.37
N TRP A 53 2.14 -11.86 -17.81
CA TRP A 53 2.69 -11.17 -18.98
C TRP A 53 3.85 -10.22 -18.69
N VAL A 54 4.00 -9.80 -17.43
CA VAL A 54 5.07 -8.90 -16.99
C VAL A 54 5.69 -9.43 -15.69
N PRO A 55 6.29 -10.64 -15.72
CA PRO A 55 6.70 -11.37 -14.53
C PRO A 55 7.79 -10.64 -13.70
N ASN A 56 8.65 -9.87 -14.36
CA ASN A 56 9.74 -9.09 -13.75
C ASN A 56 9.32 -7.67 -13.36
N SER A 57 8.06 -7.47 -13.01
CA SER A 57 7.50 -6.19 -12.58
C SER A 57 6.96 -6.26 -11.16
N GLY A 58 6.49 -5.13 -10.64
CA GLY A 58 5.73 -5.08 -9.39
C GLY A 58 4.31 -5.63 -9.50
N TRP A 59 3.89 -6.10 -10.66
CA TRP A 59 2.51 -6.47 -10.92
C TRP A 59 2.16 -7.82 -10.31
N ILE A 60 1.05 -7.83 -9.59
CA ILE A 60 0.38 -9.05 -9.17
C ILE A 60 -0.99 -9.17 -9.86
N THR A 61 -1.49 -10.40 -9.88
CA THR A 61 -2.87 -10.72 -10.19
C THR A 61 -3.46 -11.53 -9.04
N PHE A 62 -4.63 -11.11 -8.55
CA PHE A 62 -5.38 -11.85 -7.54
C PHE A 62 -6.83 -12.06 -8.01
N HIS A 63 -7.35 -13.28 -7.91
CA HIS A 63 -8.71 -13.61 -8.40
C HIS A 63 -9.71 -13.74 -7.25
N VAL A 64 -10.79 -12.95 -7.31
CA VAL A 64 -11.88 -12.99 -6.34
C VAL A 64 -12.91 -14.02 -6.78
N ARG A 65 -13.09 -15.08 -5.99
CA ARG A 65 -14.02 -16.18 -6.29
C ARG A 65 -14.97 -16.52 -5.13
N SER A 66 -14.76 -15.90 -3.97
CA SER A 66 -15.52 -16.06 -2.74
C SER A 66 -15.44 -14.78 -1.91
N ASP A 67 -16.24 -14.68 -0.86
CA ASP A 67 -16.21 -13.54 0.08
C ASP A 67 -14.89 -13.49 0.87
N GLU A 68 -14.31 -14.66 1.18
CA GLU A 68 -12.97 -14.72 1.77
C GLU A 68 -11.91 -14.13 0.83
N HIS A 69 -11.97 -14.46 -0.47
CA HIS A 69 -11.10 -13.83 -1.44
C HIS A 69 -11.37 -12.32 -1.59
N LEU A 70 -12.61 -11.87 -1.37
CA LEU A 70 -12.93 -10.45 -1.39
C LEU A 70 -12.22 -9.73 -0.23
N ASN A 71 -12.30 -10.27 0.98
CA ASN A 71 -11.59 -9.74 2.15
C ASN A 71 -10.07 -9.67 1.90
N HIS A 72 -9.50 -10.73 1.32
CA HIS A 72 -8.09 -10.75 0.96
C HIS A 72 -7.73 -9.72 -0.13
N ALA A 73 -8.59 -9.56 -1.14
CA ALA A 73 -8.38 -8.54 -2.17
C ALA A 73 -8.43 -7.12 -1.60
N VAL A 74 -9.33 -6.86 -0.63
CA VAL A 74 -9.37 -5.60 0.11
C VAL A 74 -8.10 -5.40 0.93
N TRP A 75 -7.60 -6.45 1.59
CA TRP A 75 -6.33 -6.40 2.31
C TRP A 75 -5.16 -6.03 1.40
N LEU A 76 -5.05 -6.67 0.23
CA LEU A 76 -4.05 -6.34 -0.79
C LEU A 76 -4.17 -4.87 -1.24
N LEU A 77 -5.38 -4.40 -1.52
CA LEU A 77 -5.63 -3.00 -1.89
C LEU A 77 -5.21 -2.02 -0.79
N ARG A 78 -5.52 -2.30 0.48
CA ARG A 78 -5.11 -1.46 1.62
C ARG A 78 -3.58 -1.42 1.77
N LEU A 79 -2.92 -2.57 1.66
CA LEU A 79 -1.45 -2.65 1.67
C LEU A 79 -0.83 -1.85 0.52
N PHE A 80 -1.39 -1.94 -0.68
CA PHE A 80 -0.97 -1.15 -1.84
C PHE A 80 -1.16 0.35 -1.58
N TYR A 81 -2.31 0.75 -1.03
CA TYR A 81 -2.66 2.13 -0.74
C TYR A 81 -1.77 2.76 0.35
N LEU A 82 -1.32 1.96 1.31
CA LEU A 82 -0.54 2.44 2.47
C LEU A 82 0.70 3.26 2.06
N ARG A 83 1.37 2.91 0.95
CA ARG A 83 2.51 3.71 0.45
C ARG A 83 2.15 5.14 0.06
N TYR A 84 0.92 5.35 -0.42
CA TYR A 84 0.41 6.67 -0.80
C TYR A 84 -0.08 7.41 0.44
N ALA A 85 -0.78 6.69 1.33
CA ALA A 85 -1.25 7.24 2.58
C ALA A 85 -0.08 7.77 3.44
N MET A 86 1.02 7.01 3.57
CA MET A 86 2.23 7.45 4.30
C MET A 86 2.86 8.71 3.70
N LYS A 87 2.73 8.96 2.40
CA LYS A 87 3.24 10.20 1.78
C LYS A 87 2.36 11.42 2.06
N ALA A 88 1.07 11.21 2.31
CA ALA A 88 0.10 12.26 2.56
C ALA A 88 -0.15 12.51 4.07
N ALA A 89 0.29 11.59 4.93
CA ALA A 89 0.04 11.64 6.36
C ALA A 89 0.90 12.72 7.06
N PRO A 90 0.34 13.44 8.05
CA PRO A 90 1.12 14.33 8.92
C PRO A 90 2.16 13.57 9.76
N ASP A 91 1.79 12.38 10.27
CA ASP A 91 2.69 11.45 10.95
C ASP A 91 2.67 10.09 10.23
N PRO A 92 3.59 9.87 9.27
CA PRO A 92 3.68 8.62 8.51
C PRO A 92 4.07 7.41 9.36
N CYS A 93 4.84 7.60 10.43
CA CYS A 93 5.30 6.54 11.31
C CYS A 93 4.14 6.01 12.16
N GLU A 94 3.38 6.91 12.79
CA GLU A 94 2.17 6.54 13.53
C GLU A 94 1.14 5.87 12.62
N LEU A 95 0.97 6.38 11.39
CA LEU A 95 0.06 5.77 10.41
C LEU A 95 0.51 4.34 10.07
N LEU A 96 1.81 4.12 9.84
CA LEU A 96 2.35 2.78 9.55
C LEU A 96 2.14 1.84 10.74
N ASP A 97 2.34 2.31 11.98
CA ASP A 97 2.08 1.53 13.19
C ASP A 97 0.63 1.08 13.28
N ARG A 98 -0.30 2.02 13.21
CA ARG A 98 -1.73 1.75 13.29
C ARG A 98 -2.20 0.82 12.17
N GLN A 99 -1.80 1.11 10.92
CA GLN A 99 -2.21 0.28 9.79
C GLN A 99 -1.56 -1.10 9.80
N SER A 100 -0.35 -1.25 10.36
CA SER A 100 0.27 -2.56 10.55
C SER A 100 -0.56 -3.44 11.50
N GLN A 101 -1.09 -2.85 12.58
CA GLN A 101 -1.97 -3.56 13.51
C GLN A 101 -3.33 -3.88 12.90
N GLU A 102 -3.98 -2.90 12.25
CA GLU A 102 -5.31 -3.10 11.63
C GLU A 102 -5.30 -4.11 10.48
N LEU A 103 -4.18 -4.22 9.76
CA LEU A 103 -4.00 -5.18 8.66
C LEU A 103 -3.34 -6.48 9.11
N ASP A 104 -2.99 -6.63 10.39
CA ASP A 104 -2.24 -7.77 10.89
C ASP A 104 -0.97 -8.07 10.06
N LEU A 105 -0.18 -7.03 9.77
CA LEU A 105 1.02 -7.17 8.96
C LEU A 105 2.09 -7.93 9.73
N SER A 106 2.69 -8.93 9.10
CA SER A 106 3.86 -9.60 9.64
C SER A 106 5.02 -8.59 9.83
N PRO A 107 5.95 -8.84 10.78
CA PRO A 107 7.14 -8.02 10.93
C PRO A 107 7.95 -7.90 9.63
N HIS A 108 7.94 -8.96 8.81
CA HIS A 108 8.56 -8.95 7.49
C HIS A 108 7.91 -7.90 6.57
N PHE A 109 6.60 -7.93 6.37
CA PHE A 109 5.92 -6.93 5.53
C PHE A 109 6.11 -5.51 6.04
N ARG A 110 6.05 -5.31 7.36
CA ARG A 110 6.29 -4.00 7.97
C ARG A 110 7.69 -3.45 7.61
N SER A 111 8.74 -4.26 7.80
CA SER A 111 10.12 -3.85 7.45
C SER A 111 10.30 -3.52 5.96
N LEU A 112 9.50 -4.10 5.07
CA LEU A 112 9.54 -3.78 3.64
C LEU A 112 8.89 -2.42 3.31
N LEU A 113 8.02 -1.92 4.19
CA LEU A 113 7.32 -0.65 4.07
C LEU A 113 8.06 0.50 4.74
N GLU A 114 8.84 0.25 5.79
CA GLU A 114 9.62 1.27 6.51
C GLU A 114 10.51 2.13 5.57
N PRO A 115 11.23 1.57 4.57
CA PRO A 115 12.01 2.37 3.63
C PRO A 115 11.18 3.27 2.69
N LEU A 116 9.85 3.15 2.70
CA LEU A 116 8.93 3.98 1.90
C LEU A 116 8.45 5.21 2.67
N LEU A 117 8.74 5.31 3.97
CA LEU A 117 8.44 6.49 4.77
C LEU A 117 9.16 7.72 4.19
N PRO A 118 8.50 8.89 4.13
CA PRO A 118 9.13 10.09 3.62
C PRO A 118 10.24 10.56 4.58
N VAL A 119 11.38 10.95 4.01
CA VAL A 119 12.63 11.33 4.74
C VAL A 119 12.44 12.49 5.73
N LYS A 120 11.37 13.30 5.60
CA LYS A 120 11.05 14.40 6.53
C LYS A 120 10.31 13.97 7.81
N ALA A 121 10.00 12.68 7.98
CA ALA A 121 9.32 12.16 9.18
C ALA A 121 10.27 11.78 10.32
N THR A 122 11.53 12.24 10.31
CA THR A 122 12.41 12.13 11.48
C THR A 122 12.01 13.20 12.48
N ARG A 123 11.46 12.78 13.63
CA ARG A 123 11.08 13.64 14.76
C ARG A 123 12.06 14.79 14.95
N GLY A 124 11.50 15.99 15.11
CA GLY A 124 12.24 17.18 15.49
C GLY A 124 13.13 16.90 16.69
N SER A 125 14.43 17.12 16.50
CA SER A 125 15.35 17.40 17.59
C SER A 125 14.84 18.68 18.26
N ILE A 126 14.12 18.52 19.37
CA ILE A 126 13.87 19.60 20.31
C ILE A 126 15.25 19.94 20.90
N GLY A 127 15.93 20.89 20.28
CA GLY A 127 17.03 21.58 20.91
C GLY A 127 16.44 22.43 22.03
N SER A 128 16.53 21.93 23.26
CA SER A 128 16.34 22.74 24.45
C SER A 128 17.38 23.87 24.40
N ILE A 129 16.92 25.08 24.10
CA ILE A 129 17.72 26.30 24.30
C ILE A 129 17.53 26.63 25.79
N GLU A 130 18.59 26.43 26.58
CA GLU A 130 18.61 26.96 27.95
C GLU A 130 18.55 28.49 27.92
N PRO A 131 17.82 29.13 28.86
CA PRO A 131 17.77 30.57 28.93
C PRO A 131 19.07 31.13 29.53
N LEU A 132 19.69 32.05 28.81
CA LEU A 132 20.80 32.86 29.33
C LEU A 132 20.27 33.68 30.52
N THR A 133 20.75 33.38 31.72
CA THR A 133 20.55 34.25 32.89
C THR A 133 21.58 35.38 32.87
N THR A 134 21.09 36.54 33.34
CA THR A 134 21.62 37.91 33.33
C THR A 134 23.12 38.10 33.50
#